data_AF-A0A161MLV9-F1
#
_entry.id   AF-A0A161MLV9-F1
#
_cell.length_a   1.000
_cell.length_b   1.000
_cell.length_c   1.000
_cell.angle_alpha   90.00
_cell.angle_beta   90.00
_cell.angle_gamma   90.00
#
_symmetry.space_group_name_H-M   'P 1'
#
loop_
_entity.id
_entity.type
_entity.pdbx_description
1 polymer ?
#
loop_
_entity_poly.entity_id
_entity_poly.type
_entity_poly.pdbx_seq_one_letter_code
_entity_poly.pdbx_strand_id
1 'polypeptide(L)'
;EDVLDQSWQPQRKREFNELSKVKVIDMTGPEQRVLSGYHAISGNQKPSDEWDLRKDKKFKNFEMPELLHNLNLLVEMCEQDIIAKDRQLRYNEDRIVSLKNDRDTMQKVVDQEEATITSLEHVLNVLESLTQGSKDGTMPLDDIANAYQQLQTNHPAEY
;
A
#
# COMPACT_ATOMS: atom_id res chain seq x y z
N GLU A 1 -39.43 6.40 -10.53
CA GLU A 1 -39.09 5.97 -9.16
C GLU A 1 -38.04 6.96 -8.68
N ASP A 2 -38.49 8.09 -8.14
CA ASP A 2 -37.65 9.21 -7.74
C ASP A 2 -37.29 9.06 -6.27
N VAL A 3 -36.04 8.70 -6.00
CA VAL A 3 -35.50 8.62 -4.63
C VAL A 3 -34.92 9.99 -4.28
N LEU A 4 -35.70 10.78 -3.54
CA LEU A 4 -35.27 12.05 -2.95
C LEU A 4 -34.27 11.78 -1.83
N ASP A 5 -33.00 12.10 -2.09
CA ASP A 5 -31.91 12.06 -1.13
C ASP A 5 -32.04 13.26 -0.16
N GLN A 6 -32.67 13.04 1.00
CA GLN A 6 -32.76 14.03 2.07
C GLN A 6 -31.50 14.00 2.92
N SER A 7 -30.53 14.86 2.59
CA SER A 7 -29.41 15.13 3.47
C SER A 7 -29.88 15.85 4.75
N TRP A 8 -29.86 15.16 5.89
CA TRP A 8 -30.04 15.75 7.21
C TRP A 8 -28.89 16.71 7.52
N GLN A 9 -29.18 18.01 7.71
CA GLN A 9 -28.21 19.00 8.20
C GLN A 9 -28.55 19.41 9.64
N PRO A 10 -27.64 19.25 10.62
CA PRO A 10 -27.93 19.62 12.00
C PRO A 10 -28.02 21.14 12.15
N GLN A 11 -29.11 21.61 12.77
CA GLN A 11 -29.33 23.03 13.10
C GLN A 11 -28.33 23.52 14.17
N ARG A 12 -27.15 23.98 13.75
CA ARG A 12 -26.30 24.88 14.56
C ARG A 12 -26.46 26.32 14.05
N LYS A 13 -27.58 26.97 14.35
CA LYS A 13 -27.87 28.34 13.88
C LYS A 13 -28.51 29.28 14.92
N ARG A 14 -28.25 29.09 16.21
CA ARG A 14 -28.85 29.97 17.24
C ARG A 14 -27.87 30.79 18.10
N GLU A 15 -26.62 30.40 18.24
CA GLU A 15 -25.67 31.14 19.11
C GLU A 15 -24.93 32.28 18.39
N PHE A 16 -24.75 32.16 17.07
CA PHE A 16 -24.01 33.15 16.28
C PHE A 16 -24.73 34.51 16.14
N ASN A 17 -26.02 34.58 16.48
CA ASN A 17 -26.89 35.73 16.23
C ASN A 17 -26.84 36.83 17.32
N GLU A 18 -26.42 36.49 18.54
CA GLU A 18 -26.29 37.48 19.62
C GLU A 18 -24.94 38.20 19.58
N LEU A 19 -23.87 37.46 19.24
CA LEU A 19 -22.54 38.03 19.02
C LEU A 19 -22.53 38.97 17.79
N SER A 20 -23.40 38.77 16.80
CA SER A 20 -23.52 39.67 15.63
C SER A 20 -23.99 41.08 15.96
N LYS A 21 -24.64 41.29 17.11
CA LYS A 21 -25.26 42.59 17.47
C LYS A 21 -24.39 43.45 18.36
N VAL A 22 -23.28 42.91 18.87
CA VAL A 22 -22.35 43.63 19.74
C VAL A 22 -21.44 44.50 18.87
N LYS A 23 -21.40 45.82 19.14
CA LYS A 23 -20.44 46.71 18.47
C LYS A 23 -19.02 46.26 18.80
N VAL A 24 -18.22 45.97 17.77
CA VAL A 24 -16.83 45.54 17.93
C VAL A 24 -15.92 46.68 17.52
N ILE A 25 -14.93 46.98 18.34
CA ILE A 25 -13.89 47.96 18.00
C ILE A 25 -12.73 47.18 17.37
N ASP A 26 -12.53 47.37 16.07
CA ASP A 26 -11.40 46.79 15.35
C ASP A 26 -10.19 47.70 15.46
N MET A 27 -9.10 47.15 16.01
CA MET A 27 -7.81 47.80 16.22
C MET A 27 -6.70 47.16 15.35
N THR A 28 -7.06 46.28 14.42
CA THR A 28 -6.08 45.57 13.56
C THR A 28 -5.63 46.39 12.34
N GLY A 29 -6.28 47.53 12.08
CA GLY A 29 -5.90 48.50 11.05
C GLY A 29 -5.07 49.67 11.60
N PRO A 30 -4.54 50.54 10.71
CA PRO A 30 -3.81 51.74 11.12
C PRO A 30 -4.69 52.76 11.87
N GLU A 31 -6.01 52.65 11.74
CA GLU A 31 -6.99 53.51 12.41
C GLU A 31 -8.07 52.65 13.07
N GLN A 32 -8.58 53.13 14.20
CA GLN A 32 -9.67 52.49 14.94
C GLN A 32 -10.97 52.55 14.15
N ARG A 33 -11.66 51.41 14.04
CA ARG A 33 -12.98 51.31 13.38
C ARG A 33 -13.99 50.69 14.33
N VAL A 34 -15.21 51.24 14.36
CA VAL A 34 -16.32 50.65 15.12
C VAL A 34 -17.22 49.89 14.16
N LEU A 35 -17.24 48.57 14.29
CA LEU A 35 -18.01 47.66 13.47
C LEU A 35 -19.35 47.34 14.13
N SER A 36 -20.33 47.01 13.30
CA SER A 36 -21.69 46.67 13.74
C SER A 36 -21.80 45.31 14.46
N GLY A 37 -20.79 44.45 14.32
CA GLY A 37 -20.80 43.07 14.82
C GLY A 37 -19.56 42.29 14.39
N TYR A 38 -19.33 41.10 14.98
CA TYR A 38 -18.21 40.22 14.58
C TYR A 38 -18.26 39.77 13.10
N HIS A 39 -19.43 39.79 12.47
CA HIS A 39 -19.61 39.40 11.06
C HIS A 39 -18.99 40.42 10.10
N ALA A 40 -18.76 41.66 10.55
CA ALA A 40 -18.11 42.69 9.76
C ALA A 40 -16.58 42.52 9.71
N ILE A 41 -16.00 41.69 10.60
CA ILE A 41 -14.55 41.38 10.61
C ILE A 41 -14.19 40.41 9.48
N SER A 42 -15.06 39.44 9.18
CA SER A 42 -14.81 38.41 8.16
C SER A 42 -14.92 38.92 6.72
N GLY A 43 -15.35 40.17 6.52
CA GLY A 43 -15.84 40.67 5.24
C GLY A 43 -14.81 41.10 4.22
N ASN A 44 -13.67 41.70 4.60
CA ASN A 44 -12.81 42.37 3.60
C ASN A 44 -11.33 42.49 4.00
N GLN A 45 -10.74 41.43 4.55
CA GLN A 45 -9.30 41.23 4.45
C GLN A 45 -9.05 40.15 3.41
N LYS A 46 -9.28 40.46 2.12
CA LYS A 46 -8.35 39.93 1.13
C LYS A 46 -6.99 40.40 1.63
N PRO A 47 -6.06 39.49 1.96
CA PRO A 47 -4.72 39.94 2.19
C PRO A 47 -4.28 40.55 0.85
N SER A 48 -4.14 41.87 0.86
CA SER A 48 -3.33 42.58 -0.12
C SER A 48 -1.99 41.84 -0.23
N ASP A 49 -1.29 42.00 -1.34
CA ASP A 49 0.12 41.61 -1.54
C ASP A 49 1.07 42.08 -0.39
N GLU A 50 0.55 42.84 0.58
CA GLU A 50 1.08 43.04 1.92
C GLU A 50 1.58 41.78 2.67
N TRP A 51 1.13 40.55 2.37
CA TRP A 51 1.71 39.37 3.04
C TRP A 51 3.21 39.22 2.75
N ASP A 52 3.64 39.59 1.54
CA ASP A 52 5.06 39.63 1.19
C ASP A 52 5.77 40.84 1.82
N LEU A 53 5.11 42.00 1.98
CA LEU A 53 5.68 43.15 2.72
C LEU A 53 5.80 42.92 4.23
N ARG A 54 5.07 41.96 4.80
CA ARG A 54 5.11 41.62 6.23
C ARG A 54 6.16 40.56 6.57
N LYS A 55 6.69 39.81 5.59
CA LYS A 55 7.78 38.84 5.82
C LYS A 55 9.02 39.49 6.44
N ASP A 56 9.33 40.73 6.05
CA ASP A 56 10.53 41.44 6.50
C ASP A 56 10.29 42.37 7.71
N LYS A 57 9.05 42.56 8.15
CA LYS A 57 8.75 43.37 9.34
C LYS A 57 8.87 42.50 10.59
N LYS A 58 9.96 42.68 11.35
CA LYS A 58 10.10 42.09 12.68
C LYS A 58 9.12 42.72 13.66
N PHE A 59 8.00 42.06 13.88
CA PHE A 59 7.03 42.43 14.90
C PHE A 59 7.54 41.98 16.27
N LYS A 60 8.35 42.83 16.94
CA LYS A 60 8.90 42.55 18.29
C LYS A 60 7.84 42.13 19.32
N ASN A 61 6.59 42.57 19.14
CA ASN A 61 5.48 42.29 20.06
C ASN A 61 4.74 40.97 19.74
N PHE A 62 5.09 40.31 18.63
CA PHE A 62 4.49 39.06 18.16
C PHE A 62 5.55 37.96 17.95
N GLU A 63 6.75 38.13 18.50
CA GLU A 63 7.75 37.07 18.55
C GLU A 63 7.25 35.97 19.51
N MET A 64 6.85 34.82 18.95
CA MET A 64 6.35 33.67 19.71
C MET A 64 7.35 32.51 19.59
N PRO A 65 8.49 32.57 20.33
CA PRO A 65 9.59 31.62 20.17
C PRO A 65 9.17 30.17 20.49
N GLU A 66 8.31 29.98 21.48
CA GLU A 66 7.85 28.64 21.88
C GLU A 66 6.94 27.98 20.84
N LEU A 67 6.08 28.76 20.16
CA LEU A 67 5.25 28.23 19.08
C LEU A 67 6.10 27.85 17.87
N LEU A 68 7.11 28.67 17.55
CA LEU A 68 8.06 28.35 16.48
C LEU A 68 8.86 27.08 16.80
N HIS A 69 9.30 26.93 18.05
CA HIS A 69 9.97 25.71 18.51
C HIS A 69 9.07 24.49 18.38
N ASN A 70 7.82 24.55 18.86
CA ASN A 70 6.86 23.45 18.75
C ASN A 70 6.57 23.09 17.28
N LEU A 71 6.44 24.10 16.40
CA LEU A 71 6.24 23.86 14.98
C LEU A 71 7.47 23.20 14.35
N ASN A 72 8.68 23.66 14.68
CA ASN A 72 9.91 23.03 14.20
C ASN A 72 10.03 21.58 14.67
N LEU A 73 9.65 21.28 15.92
CA LEU A 73 9.65 19.91 16.44
C LEU A 73 8.68 19.02 15.65
N LEU A 74 7.46 19.50 15.36
CA LEU A 74 6.50 18.76 14.54
C LEU A 74 7.04 18.51 13.13
N VAL A 75 7.67 19.52 12.52
CA VAL A 75 8.29 19.39 11.20
C VAL A 75 9.41 18.36 11.22
N GLU A 76 10.30 18.41 12.22
CA GLU A 76 11.41 17.48 12.37
C GLU A 76 10.91 16.04 12.59
N MET A 77 9.91 15.84 13.45
CA MET A 77 9.30 14.52 13.65
C MET A 77 8.68 13.98 12.36
N CYS A 78 7.93 14.81 11.63
CA CYS A 78 7.36 14.40 10.35
C CYS A 78 8.45 14.09 9.30
N GLU A 79 9.54 14.84 9.26
CA GLU A 79 10.66 14.57 8.36
C GLU A 79 11.31 13.23 8.68
N GLN A 80 11.58 12.95 9.96
CA GLN A 80 12.12 11.66 10.38
C GLN A 80 11.18 10.49 10.05
N ASP A 81 9.87 10.67 10.23
CA ASP A 81 8.87 9.67 9.85
C ASP A 81 8.88 9.40 8.35
N ILE A 82 8.93 10.43 7.51
CA ILE A 82 9.00 10.29 6.06
C ILE A 82 10.25 9.51 5.66
N ILE A 83 11.42 9.87 6.22
CA ILE A 83 12.69 9.19 5.95
C ILE A 83 12.63 7.73 6.37
N ALA A 84 12.10 7.43 7.56
CA ALA A 84 11.97 6.07 8.06
C ALA A 84 11.04 5.22 7.18
N LYS A 85 9.92 5.80 6.74
CA LYS A 85 8.96 5.13 5.86
C LYS A 85 9.52 4.89 4.47
N ASP A 86 10.24 5.84 3.89
CA ASP A 86 10.92 5.65 2.60
C ASP A 86 11.96 4.52 2.67
N ARG A 87 12.78 4.47 3.74
CA ARG A 87 13.72 3.35 3.96
C ARG A 87 13.01 2.02 4.11
N GLN A 88 11.91 1.97 4.87
CA GLN A 88 11.12 0.77 5.04
C GLN A 88 10.49 0.31 3.72
N LEU A 89 10.01 1.24 2.90
CA LEU A 89 9.43 0.97 1.60
C LEU A 89 10.47 0.33 0.66
N ARG A 90 11.66 0.93 0.53
CA ARG A 90 12.76 0.36 -0.28
C ARG A 90 13.17 -1.03 0.18
N TYR A 91 13.33 -1.24 1.50
CA TYR A 91 13.62 -2.56 2.04
C TYR A 91 12.54 -3.59 1.68
N ASN A 92 11.27 -3.21 1.76
CA ASN A 92 10.17 -4.11 1.39
C ASN A 92 10.14 -4.40 -0.11
N GLU A 93 10.45 -3.42 -0.97
CA GLU A 93 10.57 -3.62 -2.42
C GLU A 93 11.67 -4.63 -2.75
N ASP A 94 12.87 -4.45 -2.18
CA ASP A 94 13.98 -5.40 -2.33
C ASP A 94 13.60 -6.79 -1.82
N ARG A 95 12.89 -6.85 -0.68
CA ARG A 95 12.40 -8.11 -0.11
C ARG A 95 11.40 -8.81 -1.03
N ILE A 96 10.51 -8.07 -1.68
CA ILE A 96 9.55 -8.62 -2.65
C ILE A 96 10.29 -9.23 -3.84
N VAL A 97 11.32 -8.56 -4.35
CA VAL A 97 12.13 -9.10 -5.47
C VAL A 97 12.82 -10.39 -5.06
N SER A 98 13.47 -10.43 -3.89
CA SER A 98 14.10 -11.64 -3.36
C SER A 98 13.08 -12.79 -3.22
N LEU A 99 11.93 -12.52 -2.60
CA LEU A 99 10.90 -13.55 -2.39
C LEU A 99 10.29 -14.06 -3.70
N LYS A 100 10.18 -13.21 -4.73
CA LYS A 100 9.76 -13.64 -6.07
C LYS A 100 10.78 -14.60 -6.68
N ASN A 101 12.07 -14.27 -6.64
CA ASN A 101 13.11 -15.15 -7.14
C ASN A 101 13.15 -16.48 -6.39
N ASP A 102 13.00 -16.45 -5.06
CA ASP A 102 12.94 -17.67 -4.24
C ASP A 102 11.73 -18.53 -4.63
N ARG A 103 10.56 -17.91 -4.78
CA ARG A 103 9.34 -18.60 -5.24
C ARG A 103 9.56 -19.24 -6.62
N ASP A 104 10.09 -18.51 -7.59
CA ASP A 104 10.29 -19.01 -8.94
C ASP A 104 11.31 -20.17 -8.96
N THR A 105 12.31 -20.12 -8.08
CA THR A 105 13.27 -21.21 -7.91
C THR A 105 12.60 -22.44 -7.31
N MET A 106 11.80 -22.27 -6.26
CA MET A 106 11.06 -23.38 -5.64
C MET A 106 10.04 -23.98 -6.60
N GLN A 107 9.37 -23.17 -7.43
CA GLN A 107 8.44 -23.66 -8.44
C GLN A 107 9.15 -24.57 -9.45
N LYS A 108 10.33 -24.18 -9.94
CA LYS A 108 11.12 -25.03 -10.85
C LYS A 108 11.49 -26.37 -10.21
N VAL A 109 11.81 -26.37 -8.91
CA VAL A 109 12.09 -27.62 -8.18
C VAL A 109 10.82 -28.47 -8.13
N VAL A 110 9.68 -27.90 -7.77
CA VAL A 110 8.39 -28.62 -7.75
C VAL A 110 8.06 -29.22 -9.12
N ASP A 111 8.20 -28.44 -10.19
CA ASP A 111 7.93 -28.91 -11.56
C ASP A 111 8.86 -30.08 -11.95
N GLN A 112 10.13 -30.02 -11.54
CA GLN A 112 11.11 -31.09 -11.79
C GLN A 112 10.78 -32.35 -10.97
N GLU A 113 10.41 -32.19 -9.71
CA GLU A 113 9.99 -33.31 -8.85
C GLU A 113 8.70 -33.95 -9.38
N GLU A 114 7.72 -33.17 -9.83
CA GLU A 114 6.48 -33.67 -10.43
C GLU A 114 6.76 -34.47 -11.72
N ALA A 115 7.65 -33.98 -12.58
CA ALA A 115 8.08 -34.71 -13.76
C ALA A 115 8.77 -36.05 -13.38
N THR A 116 9.59 -36.04 -12.33
CA THR A 116 10.28 -37.24 -11.83
C THR A 116 9.29 -38.24 -11.24
N ILE A 117 8.32 -37.78 -10.45
CA ILE A 117 7.25 -38.64 -9.90
C ILE A 117 6.44 -39.27 -11.03
N THR A 118 6.00 -38.47 -12.01
CA THR A 118 5.21 -38.97 -13.15
C THR A 118 5.96 -40.03 -13.94
N SER A 119 7.27 -39.82 -14.12
CA SER A 119 8.16 -40.74 -14.80
C SER A 119 8.30 -42.06 -14.01
N LEU A 120 8.58 -41.99 -12.71
CA LEU A 120 8.63 -43.16 -11.82
C LEU A 120 7.30 -43.92 -11.76
N GLU A 121 6.17 -43.22 -11.72
CA GLU A 121 4.84 -43.85 -11.78
C GLU A 121 4.64 -44.60 -13.10
N HIS A 122 5.09 -44.05 -14.22
CA HIS A 122 5.03 -44.75 -15.50
C HIS A 122 5.88 -46.03 -15.47
N VAL A 123 7.12 -45.94 -14.98
CA VAL A 123 8.00 -47.10 -14.83
C VAL A 123 7.39 -48.17 -13.95
N LEU A 124 6.81 -47.77 -12.81
CA LEU A 124 6.17 -48.69 -11.86
C LEU A 124 4.97 -49.40 -12.49
N ASN A 125 4.12 -48.67 -13.24
CA ASN A 125 2.99 -49.24 -13.96
C ASN A 125 3.44 -50.27 -15.03
N VAL A 126 4.50 -49.97 -15.78
CA VAL A 126 5.05 -50.90 -16.77
C VAL A 126 5.59 -52.16 -16.07
N LEU A 127 6.36 -52.00 -14.99
CA LEU A 127 6.84 -53.14 -14.19
C LEU A 127 5.70 -53.97 -13.61
N GLU A 128 4.65 -53.34 -13.08
CA GLU A 128 3.49 -54.05 -12.55
C GLU A 128 2.81 -54.88 -13.65
N SER A 129 2.60 -54.29 -14.83
CA SER A 129 2.02 -55.00 -15.99
C SER A 129 2.88 -56.20 -16.44
N LEU A 130 4.20 -56.06 -16.44
CA LEU A 130 5.15 -57.13 -16.76
C LEU A 130 5.11 -58.24 -15.73
N THR A 131 5.12 -57.89 -14.44
CA THR A 131 5.07 -58.89 -13.36
C THR A 131 3.75 -59.66 -13.36
N GLN A 132 2.64 -59.01 -13.67
CA GLN A 132 1.33 -59.64 -13.77
C GLN A 132 1.25 -60.56 -15.01
N GLY A 133 1.65 -60.08 -16.18
CA GLY A 133 1.70 -60.88 -17.41
C GLY A 133 2.65 -62.09 -17.32
N SER A 134 3.75 -61.95 -16.57
CA SER A 134 4.67 -63.05 -16.29
C SER A 134 4.09 -64.09 -15.32
N LYS A 135 3.31 -63.68 -14.31
CA LYS A 135 2.63 -64.60 -13.37
C LYS A 135 1.52 -65.38 -14.04
N ASP A 136 0.75 -64.71 -14.91
CA ASP A 136 -0.39 -65.29 -15.61
C ASP A 136 0.05 -66.15 -16.82
N GLY A 137 1.34 -66.11 -17.17
CA GLY A 137 1.93 -66.87 -18.29
C GLY A 137 1.43 -66.42 -19.66
N THR A 138 0.81 -65.24 -19.73
CA THR A 138 0.13 -64.70 -20.91
C THR A 138 1.06 -63.85 -21.79
N MET A 139 2.23 -63.47 -21.29
CA MET A 139 3.13 -62.54 -21.96
C MET A 139 4.33 -63.26 -22.61
N PRO A 140 4.51 -63.18 -23.94
CA PRO A 140 5.64 -63.77 -24.63
C PRO A 140 6.94 -63.01 -24.35
N LEU A 141 8.08 -63.69 -24.47
CA LEU A 141 9.40 -63.16 -24.15
C LEU A 141 9.77 -61.92 -24.99
N ASP A 142 9.32 -61.86 -26.24
CA ASP A 142 9.51 -60.71 -27.13
C ASP A 142 8.81 -59.45 -26.59
N ASP A 143 7.61 -59.58 -26.02
CA ASP A 143 6.87 -58.45 -25.46
C ASP A 143 7.56 -57.90 -24.20
N ILE A 144 8.15 -58.79 -23.39
CA ILE A 144 8.97 -58.42 -22.23
C ILE A 144 10.22 -57.66 -22.68
N ALA A 145 10.93 -58.17 -23.70
CA ALA A 145 12.12 -57.53 -24.23
C ALA A 145 11.81 -56.14 -24.81
N ASN A 146 10.70 -56.00 -25.53
CA ASN A 146 10.23 -54.73 -26.08
C ASN A 146 9.89 -53.72 -24.97
N ALA A 147 9.21 -54.14 -23.90
CA ALA A 147 8.87 -53.27 -22.77
C ALA A 147 10.12 -52.79 -22.03
N TYR A 148 11.10 -53.66 -21.81
CA TYR A 148 12.41 -53.30 -21.24
C TYR A 148 13.16 -52.31 -22.11
N GLN A 149 13.16 -52.52 -23.43
CA GLN A 149 13.81 -51.61 -24.37
C GLN A 149 13.13 -50.23 -24.36
N GLN A 150 11.80 -50.18 -24.32
CA GLN A 150 11.03 -48.92 -24.21
C GLN A 150 11.33 -48.17 -22.91
N LEU A 151 11.37 -48.88 -21.79
CA LEU A 151 11.77 -48.33 -20.49
C LEU A 151 13.16 -47.70 -20.56
N GLN A 152 14.12 -48.42 -21.12
CA GLN A 152 15.52 -47.97 -21.21
C GLN A 152 15.70 -46.78 -22.17
N THR A 153 14.90 -46.68 -23.23
CA THR A 153 14.96 -45.54 -24.16
C THR A 153 14.21 -44.31 -23.65
N ASN A 154 13.08 -44.49 -22.98
CA ASN A 154 12.19 -43.40 -22.59
C ASN A 154 12.53 -42.84 -21.19
N HIS A 155 13.07 -43.69 -20.30
CA HIS A 155 13.42 -43.34 -18.92
C HIS A 155 14.89 -43.69 -18.58
N PRO A 156 15.87 -43.19 -19.35
CA PRO A 156 17.29 -43.56 -19.15
C PRO A 156 17.89 -43.05 -17.83
N ALA A 157 17.24 -42.08 -17.18
CA ALA A 157 17.67 -41.57 -15.87
C ALA A 157 17.22 -42.47 -14.71
N GLU A 158 16.21 -43.32 -14.93
CA GLU A 158 15.58 -44.17 -13.91
C GLU A 158 15.97 -45.65 -14.04
N TYR A 159 16.59 -46.02 -15.17
CA TYR A 159 17.09 -47.35 -15.47
C TYR A 159 18.54 -47.53 -14.99
#